data_AF-H6S422-F1
#
_entry.id   AF-H6S422-F1
#
_cell.length_a   1.000
_cell.length_b   1.000
_cell.length_c   1.000
_cell.angle_alpha   90.00
_cell.angle_beta   90.00
_cell.angle_gamma   90.00
#
_symmetry.space_group_name_H-M   'P 1'
#
loop_
_entity.id
_entity.type
_entity.pdbx_description
1 polymer ?
#
loop_
_entity_poly.entity_id
_entity_poly.type
_entity_poly.pdbx_seq_one_letter_code
_entity_poly.pdbx_strand_id
1 'polypeptide(L)'
;AGPFGSPVRWSGSAGGVIGGWERPISMYRTLFAFVLQSRSHKGPNAIGGVAWYAQDAPHGSVFVPFSCAQDSVPESYLVGRQSKFHPQSAWWAFNFVNNWSLLRYNAMSVDILSKIDTLQKSAFSLRSKLESEPLEIASIERQSNAFAEHVVAQWWQLAWTLIGKFSDGYLTTGEGPEQQASIGYPAWWLQASEFATWPGDSFQPKASMLKTLVGVDSETAQNFVRQATAGKSLAVGNYSIAIGWVIMGAVLGVGVSALGKKMRRRRGYKVVK
;
A
#
# COMPACT_ATOMS: atom_id res chain seq x y z
N ALA A 1 -13.56 -8.20 6.98
CA ALA A 1 -12.48 -7.74 6.08
C ALA A 1 -11.20 -8.45 6.51
N GLY A 2 -10.24 -8.66 5.61
CA GLY A 2 -8.95 -9.30 5.96
C GLY A 2 -8.13 -8.50 6.99
N PRO A 3 -6.88 -8.90 7.28
CA PRO A 3 -6.08 -8.34 8.39
C PRO A 3 -5.90 -6.82 8.31
N PHE A 4 -5.92 -6.26 7.11
CA PHE A 4 -5.66 -4.84 6.87
C PHE A 4 -6.92 -4.04 6.55
N GLY A 5 -8.11 -4.59 6.78
CA GLY A 5 -9.36 -3.83 6.75
C GLY A 5 -9.85 -3.42 5.36
N SER A 6 -9.30 -3.97 4.27
CA SER A 6 -9.76 -3.62 2.91
C SER A 6 -11.27 -3.90 2.73
N PRO A 7 -12.06 -2.91 2.27
CA PRO A 7 -13.50 -3.06 2.05
C PRO A 7 -13.81 -3.81 0.75
N VAL A 8 -12.84 -3.96 -0.16
CA VAL A 8 -13.06 -4.54 -1.49
C VAL A 8 -13.38 -6.03 -1.40
N ARG A 9 -14.41 -6.46 -2.12
CA ARG A 9 -14.81 -7.87 -2.32
C ARG A 9 -14.96 -8.14 -3.80
N TRP A 10 -14.17 -9.06 -4.33
CA TRP A 10 -14.23 -9.45 -5.73
C TRP A 10 -15.47 -10.30 -6.01
N SER A 11 -16.12 -10.07 -7.14
CA SER A 11 -17.10 -11.00 -7.68
C SER A 11 -16.42 -12.17 -8.35
N GLY A 12 -17.13 -13.27 -8.43
CA GLY A 12 -16.80 -14.41 -9.26
C GLY A 12 -17.88 -15.46 -9.09
N SER A 13 -17.63 -16.66 -9.61
CA SER A 13 -18.44 -17.82 -9.25
C SER A 13 -18.37 -18.04 -7.75
N ALA A 14 -19.53 -18.29 -7.12
CA ALA A 14 -19.60 -18.64 -5.70
C ALA A 14 -19.12 -20.08 -5.42
N GLY A 15 -18.76 -20.85 -6.46
CA GLY A 15 -18.23 -22.20 -6.29
C GLY A 15 -19.20 -23.17 -5.61
N GLY A 16 -20.51 -22.95 -5.75
CA GLY A 16 -21.54 -23.75 -5.07
C GLY A 16 -21.84 -23.35 -3.62
N VAL A 17 -21.16 -22.33 -3.08
CA VAL A 17 -21.44 -21.81 -1.74
C VAL A 17 -22.66 -20.87 -1.79
N ILE A 18 -23.64 -21.12 -0.93
CA ILE A 18 -24.80 -20.25 -0.75
C ILE A 18 -24.39 -19.04 0.11
N GLY A 19 -24.48 -17.84 -0.46
CA GLY A 19 -24.18 -16.59 0.24
C GLY A 19 -23.73 -15.49 -0.71
N GLY A 20 -23.37 -14.34 -0.15
CA GLY A 20 -22.86 -13.21 -0.91
C GLY A 20 -22.36 -12.08 -0.02
N TRP A 21 -21.57 -11.18 -0.61
CA TRP A 21 -21.16 -9.93 0.02
C TRP A 21 -22.08 -8.80 -0.41
N GLU A 22 -22.32 -7.82 0.45
CA GLU A 22 -22.96 -6.56 0.06
C GLU A 22 -22.16 -5.88 -1.05
N ARG A 23 -22.85 -5.32 -2.04
CA ARG A 23 -22.23 -4.62 -3.17
C ARG A 23 -21.91 -3.18 -2.76
N PRO A 24 -20.63 -2.76 -2.74
CA PRO A 24 -20.28 -1.37 -2.43
C PRO A 24 -20.64 -0.44 -3.58
N ILE A 25 -20.94 0.83 -3.26
CA ILE A 25 -21.15 1.90 -4.26
C ILE A 25 -19.82 2.25 -4.94
N SER A 26 -18.77 2.52 -4.14
CA SER A 26 -17.41 2.67 -4.65
C SER A 26 -16.79 1.29 -4.83
N MET A 27 -16.77 0.79 -6.07
CA MET A 27 -16.39 -0.58 -6.37
C MET A 27 -15.13 -0.66 -7.24
N TYR A 28 -14.39 -1.75 -7.11
CA TYR A 28 -13.13 -2.00 -7.83
C TYR A 28 -13.24 -2.07 -9.37
N ARG A 29 -14.46 -2.11 -9.95
CA ARG A 29 -14.68 -2.08 -11.41
C ARG A 29 -15.14 -0.72 -11.91
N THR A 30 -15.28 0.26 -11.03
CA THR A 30 -15.63 1.61 -11.44
C THR A 30 -14.50 2.15 -12.30
N LEU A 31 -14.78 2.41 -13.58
CA LEU A 31 -13.78 2.95 -14.51
C LEU A 31 -13.59 4.45 -14.29
N PHE A 32 -14.69 5.14 -13.99
CA PHE A 32 -14.74 6.56 -13.70
C PHE A 32 -15.99 6.87 -12.89
N ALA A 33 -15.99 8.02 -12.25
CA ALA A 33 -17.16 8.60 -11.59
C ALA A 33 -17.23 10.09 -11.91
N PHE A 34 -18.43 10.64 -11.89
CA PHE A 34 -18.61 12.06 -12.18
C PHE A 34 -19.77 12.68 -11.42
N VAL A 35 -19.69 14.00 -11.24
CA VAL A 35 -20.80 14.84 -10.77
C VAL A 35 -20.97 15.96 -11.79
N LEU A 36 -22.15 16.01 -12.41
CA LEU A 36 -22.52 17.10 -13.31
C LEU A 36 -23.23 18.19 -12.51
N GLN A 37 -22.65 19.38 -12.49
CA GLN A 37 -23.16 20.52 -11.76
C GLN A 37 -23.58 21.60 -12.75
N SER A 38 -24.86 21.97 -12.75
CA SER A 38 -25.40 23.08 -13.55
C SER A 38 -25.86 24.20 -12.63
N ARG A 39 -25.33 25.41 -12.83
CA ARG A 39 -25.58 26.60 -12.00
C ARG A 39 -25.93 27.78 -12.90
N SER A 40 -27.20 27.88 -13.30
CA SER A 40 -27.69 28.98 -14.16
C SER A 40 -27.45 30.37 -13.57
N HIS A 41 -27.50 30.50 -12.24
CA HIS A 41 -27.26 31.76 -11.52
C HIS A 41 -25.79 32.21 -11.51
N LYS A 42 -24.84 31.39 -11.99
CA LYS A 42 -23.39 31.69 -12.00
C LYS A 42 -22.90 32.31 -13.31
N GLY A 43 -23.79 32.58 -14.26
CA GLY A 43 -23.45 33.21 -15.53
C GLY A 43 -23.42 32.23 -16.71
N PRO A 44 -22.61 32.49 -17.74
CA PRO A 44 -22.60 31.69 -18.98
C PRO A 44 -22.30 30.21 -18.76
N ASN A 45 -22.72 29.35 -19.70
CA ASN A 45 -22.57 27.89 -19.59
C ASN A 45 -21.15 27.45 -19.24
N ALA A 46 -20.12 28.09 -19.81
CA ALA A 46 -18.71 27.82 -19.51
C ALA A 46 -18.34 27.94 -18.02
N ILE A 47 -19.10 28.74 -17.26
CA ILE A 47 -18.93 28.96 -15.81
C ILE A 47 -20.01 28.22 -15.00
N GLY A 48 -21.24 28.21 -15.48
CA GLY A 48 -22.37 27.58 -14.80
C GLY A 48 -22.29 26.05 -14.80
N GLY A 49 -21.80 25.46 -15.89
CA GLY A 49 -21.71 24.01 -16.09
C GLY A 49 -20.32 23.45 -15.80
N VAL A 50 -20.26 22.48 -14.89
CA VAL A 50 -19.02 21.80 -14.49
C VAL A 50 -19.24 20.29 -14.44
N ALA A 51 -18.37 19.53 -15.12
CA ALA A 51 -18.22 18.11 -14.94
C ALA A 51 -17.05 17.85 -13.98
N TRP A 52 -17.37 17.50 -12.74
CA TRP A 52 -16.40 16.99 -11.78
C TRP A 52 -16.13 15.53 -12.14
N TYR A 53 -14.96 15.22 -12.67
CA TYR A 53 -14.65 13.90 -13.21
C TYR A 53 -13.50 13.23 -12.44
N ALA A 54 -13.68 11.98 -12.06
CA ALA A 54 -12.73 11.17 -11.33
C ALA A 54 -12.44 9.87 -12.09
N GLN A 55 -11.17 9.46 -12.13
CA GLN A 55 -10.75 8.18 -12.70
C GLN A 55 -10.79 7.09 -11.64
N ASP A 56 -11.16 5.86 -12.02
CA ASP A 56 -11.26 4.69 -11.15
C ASP A 56 -12.27 4.84 -9.98
N ALA A 57 -12.15 4.03 -8.92
CA ALA A 57 -13.12 3.96 -7.84
C ALA A 57 -13.08 5.17 -6.89
N PRO A 58 -14.22 5.85 -6.62
CA PRO A 58 -14.27 7.13 -5.88
C PRO A 58 -13.62 7.18 -4.49
N HIS A 59 -13.47 6.05 -3.79
CA HIS A 59 -12.88 6.02 -2.46
C HIS A 59 -11.39 6.36 -2.45
N GLY A 60 -10.73 6.26 -3.60
CA GLY A 60 -9.32 6.59 -3.78
C GLY A 60 -9.08 7.45 -5.02
N SER A 61 -9.99 8.40 -5.30
CA SER A 61 -9.90 9.25 -6.49
C SER A 61 -10.13 10.73 -6.16
N VAL A 62 -9.72 11.60 -7.09
CA VAL A 62 -9.91 13.05 -7.02
C VAL A 62 -10.82 13.49 -8.15
N PHE A 63 -11.80 14.34 -7.84
CA PHE A 63 -12.71 14.90 -8.83
C PHE A 63 -12.13 16.20 -9.41
N VAL A 64 -11.75 16.13 -10.68
CA VAL A 64 -11.17 17.24 -11.46
C VAL A 64 -12.27 18.04 -12.16
N PRO A 65 -12.27 19.39 -12.09
CA PRO A 65 -13.35 20.21 -12.64
C PRO A 65 -13.10 20.57 -14.12
N PHE A 66 -13.85 19.93 -15.02
CA PHE A 66 -13.90 20.32 -16.42
C PHE A 66 -15.13 21.22 -16.66
N SER A 67 -14.95 22.32 -17.38
CA SER A 67 -16.06 23.14 -17.87
C SER A 67 -16.79 22.41 -18.99
N CYS A 68 -18.12 22.58 -19.05
CA CYS A 68 -18.92 22.02 -20.13
C CYS A 68 -18.69 22.69 -21.50
N ALA A 69 -17.92 23.79 -21.54
CA ALA A 69 -17.57 24.50 -22.76
C ALA A 69 -16.14 24.21 -23.26
N GLN A 70 -15.44 23.25 -22.65
CA GLN A 70 -14.13 22.79 -23.15
C GLN A 70 -14.32 21.92 -24.39
N ASP A 71 -13.43 22.08 -25.36
CA ASP A 71 -13.35 21.26 -26.57
C ASP A 71 -12.33 20.12 -26.40
N SER A 72 -11.40 20.23 -25.44
CA SER A 72 -10.36 19.24 -25.21
C SER A 72 -10.12 18.90 -23.73
N VAL A 73 -9.63 17.68 -23.52
CA VAL A 73 -9.09 17.17 -22.25
C VAL A 73 -7.63 16.77 -22.45
N PRO A 74 -6.83 16.64 -21.38
CA PRO A 74 -5.43 16.26 -21.54
C PRO A 74 -5.26 14.85 -22.12
N GLU A 75 -4.15 14.62 -22.82
CA GLU A 75 -3.83 13.33 -23.45
C GLU A 75 -3.80 12.17 -22.44
N SER A 76 -3.40 12.44 -21.19
CA SER A 76 -3.42 11.43 -20.11
C SER A 76 -4.80 10.82 -19.85
N TYR A 77 -5.88 11.54 -20.17
CA TYR A 77 -7.27 11.07 -20.05
C TYR A 77 -7.75 10.28 -21.28
N LEU A 78 -7.01 10.32 -22.40
CA LEU A 78 -7.38 9.68 -23.68
C LEU A 78 -6.66 8.35 -23.92
N VAL A 79 -5.49 8.14 -23.33
CA VAL A 79 -4.62 6.97 -23.59
C VAL A 79 -4.93 5.73 -22.74
N GLY A 80 -5.96 5.78 -21.89
CA GLY A 80 -6.30 4.69 -20.97
C GLY A 80 -6.79 3.42 -21.66
N ARG A 81 -6.14 2.28 -21.38
CA ARG A 81 -6.57 0.95 -21.83
C ARG A 81 -6.44 -0.06 -20.70
N GLN A 82 -7.56 -0.66 -20.27
CA GLN A 82 -7.56 -1.64 -19.17
C GLN A 82 -6.67 -2.86 -19.44
N SER A 83 -6.51 -3.25 -20.71
CA SER A 83 -5.74 -4.43 -21.11
C SER A 83 -4.22 -4.21 -21.17
N LYS A 84 -3.75 -2.95 -21.14
CA LYS A 84 -2.33 -2.63 -21.30
C LYS A 84 -1.94 -1.47 -20.39
N PHE A 85 -1.06 -1.75 -19.43
CA PHE A 85 -0.47 -0.74 -18.57
C PHE A 85 0.14 0.40 -19.39
N HIS A 86 -0.15 1.64 -19.00
CA HIS A 86 0.37 2.83 -19.64
C HIS A 86 0.75 3.89 -18.60
N PRO A 87 2.03 4.25 -18.46
CA PRO A 87 2.48 5.15 -17.40
C PRO A 87 1.99 6.59 -17.56
N GLN A 88 1.62 7.01 -18.79
CA GLN A 88 1.05 8.35 -19.01
C GLN A 88 -0.49 8.36 -18.88
N SER A 89 -1.13 7.22 -18.58
CA SER A 89 -2.59 7.18 -18.44
C SER A 89 -3.02 7.62 -17.05
N ALA A 90 -3.94 8.58 -17.00
CA ALA A 90 -4.62 8.99 -15.78
C ALA A 90 -5.34 7.80 -15.13
N TRP A 91 -6.07 7.00 -15.91
CA TRP A 91 -6.76 5.82 -15.40
C TRP A 91 -5.81 4.83 -14.71
N TRP A 92 -4.66 4.54 -15.32
CA TRP A 92 -3.67 3.64 -14.71
C TRP A 92 -3.03 4.21 -13.45
N ALA A 93 -2.85 5.53 -13.34
CA ALA A 93 -2.36 6.15 -12.11
C ALA A 93 -3.31 5.84 -10.95
N PHE A 94 -4.60 6.13 -11.13
CA PHE A 94 -5.63 5.91 -10.10
C PHE A 94 -5.84 4.43 -9.80
N ASN A 95 -5.99 3.62 -10.85
CA ASN A 95 -6.18 2.18 -10.72
C ASN A 95 -5.00 1.49 -10.00
N PHE A 96 -3.76 1.91 -10.28
CA PHE A 96 -2.57 1.37 -9.61
C PHE A 96 -2.61 1.64 -8.10
N VAL A 97 -2.85 2.90 -7.69
CA VAL A 97 -2.93 3.25 -6.26
C VAL A 97 -4.05 2.51 -5.56
N ASN A 98 -5.24 2.43 -6.16
CA ASN A 98 -6.38 1.73 -5.57
C ASN A 98 -6.09 0.23 -5.36
N ASN A 99 -5.49 -0.44 -6.35
CA ASN A 99 -5.12 -1.86 -6.21
C ASN A 99 -3.96 -2.06 -5.23
N TRP A 100 -2.91 -1.23 -5.30
CA TRP A 100 -1.76 -1.30 -4.39
C TRP A 100 -2.18 -1.10 -2.93
N SER A 101 -3.12 -0.18 -2.70
CA SER A 101 -3.66 0.10 -1.37
C SER A 101 -4.25 -1.13 -0.67
N LEU A 102 -4.76 -2.10 -1.42
CA LEU A 102 -5.40 -3.29 -0.86
C LEU A 102 -4.42 -4.17 -0.07
N LEU A 103 -3.13 -4.10 -0.38
CA LEU A 103 -2.07 -4.82 0.33
C LEU A 103 -1.96 -4.40 1.78
N ARG A 104 -2.22 -3.11 2.09
CA ARG A 104 -2.17 -2.59 3.45
C ARG A 104 -3.12 -1.42 3.67
N TYR A 105 -4.39 -1.68 3.40
CA TYR A 105 -5.42 -0.65 3.27
C TYR A 105 -5.52 0.25 4.51
N ASN A 106 -5.54 -0.30 5.72
CA ASN A 106 -5.57 0.46 6.96
C ASN A 106 -4.47 1.52 7.10
N ALA A 107 -3.27 1.26 6.57
CA ALA A 107 -2.14 2.18 6.66
C ALA A 107 -2.05 3.11 5.43
N MET A 108 -2.14 2.55 4.22
CA MET A 108 -2.03 3.32 2.98
C MET A 108 -3.21 4.29 2.78
N SER A 109 -4.41 3.93 3.25
CA SER A 109 -5.59 4.80 3.13
C SER A 109 -5.42 6.14 3.84
N VAL A 110 -4.63 6.21 4.92
CA VAL A 110 -4.35 7.48 5.62
C VAL A 110 -3.66 8.48 4.70
N ASP A 111 -2.58 8.04 4.03
CA ASP A 111 -1.84 8.87 3.09
C ASP A 111 -2.66 9.22 1.85
N ILE A 112 -3.43 8.24 1.32
CA ILE A 112 -4.31 8.43 0.16
C ILE A 112 -5.38 9.48 0.47
N LEU A 113 -6.10 9.35 1.59
CA LEU A 113 -7.16 10.28 1.98
C LEU A 113 -6.61 11.69 2.25
N SER A 114 -5.43 11.80 2.86
CA SER A 114 -4.74 13.09 3.04
C SER A 114 -4.41 13.76 1.70
N LYS A 115 -3.94 12.97 0.72
CA LYS A 115 -3.65 13.48 -0.63
C LYS A 115 -4.91 13.89 -1.39
N ILE A 116 -6.00 13.11 -1.25
CA ILE A 116 -7.31 13.44 -1.82
C ILE A 116 -7.81 14.77 -1.25
N ASP A 117 -7.81 14.94 0.07
CA ASP A 117 -8.26 16.18 0.71
C ASP A 117 -7.48 17.40 0.19
N THR A 118 -6.15 17.27 0.09
CA THR A 118 -5.29 18.33 -0.46
C THR A 118 -5.66 18.70 -1.89
N LEU A 119 -5.72 17.71 -2.79
CA LEU A 119 -5.98 17.95 -4.21
C LEU A 119 -7.44 18.38 -4.47
N GLN A 120 -8.39 17.85 -3.71
CA GLN A 120 -9.80 18.21 -3.84
C GLN A 120 -10.05 19.67 -3.38
N LYS A 121 -9.37 20.12 -2.32
CA LYS A 121 -9.35 21.54 -1.94
C LYS A 121 -8.77 22.41 -3.04
N SER A 122 -7.64 22.03 -3.63
CA SER A 122 -7.06 22.75 -4.78
C SER A 122 -8.01 22.79 -5.98
N ALA A 123 -8.76 21.73 -6.24
CA ALA A 123 -9.78 21.69 -7.29
C ALA A 123 -10.91 22.70 -7.05
N PHE A 124 -11.42 22.78 -5.80
CA PHE A 124 -12.40 23.79 -5.43
C PHE A 124 -11.85 25.22 -5.50
N SER A 125 -10.61 25.43 -5.05
CA SER A 125 -9.95 26.75 -5.15
C SER A 125 -9.75 27.18 -6.60
N LEU A 126 -9.29 26.26 -7.48
CA LEU A 126 -9.19 26.52 -8.91
C LEU A 126 -10.54 26.90 -9.49
N ARG A 127 -11.60 26.15 -9.15
CA ARG A 127 -12.94 26.44 -9.65
C ARG A 127 -13.43 27.83 -9.23
N SER A 128 -13.25 28.19 -7.97
CA SER A 128 -13.58 29.52 -7.45
C SER A 128 -12.78 30.63 -8.14
N LYS A 129 -11.49 30.39 -8.43
CA LYS A 129 -10.64 31.32 -9.16
C LYS A 129 -11.17 31.55 -10.58
N LEU A 130 -11.43 30.48 -11.33
CA LEU A 130 -11.96 30.56 -12.70
C LEU A 130 -13.31 31.27 -12.78
N GLU A 131 -14.14 31.16 -11.73
CA GLU A 131 -15.41 31.88 -11.62
C GLU A 131 -15.26 33.40 -11.42
N SER A 132 -14.11 33.85 -10.93
CA SER A 132 -13.83 35.28 -10.65
C SER A 132 -13.07 35.98 -11.78
N GLU A 133 -12.46 35.23 -12.68
CA GLU A 133 -11.71 35.77 -13.81
C GLU A 133 -12.64 36.20 -14.96
N PRO A 134 -12.21 37.14 -15.82
CA PRO A 134 -12.93 37.45 -17.05
C PRO A 134 -13.17 36.20 -17.89
N LEU A 135 -14.36 36.08 -18.47
CA LEU A 135 -14.74 34.89 -19.23
C LEU A 135 -13.88 34.76 -20.50
N GLU A 136 -12.96 33.80 -20.47
CA GLU A 136 -12.17 33.36 -21.62
C GLU A 136 -12.13 31.83 -21.65
N ILE A 137 -12.87 31.21 -22.58
CA ILE A 137 -13.02 29.75 -22.65
C ILE A 137 -11.68 29.05 -22.81
N ALA A 138 -10.79 29.59 -23.66
CA ALA A 138 -9.45 29.04 -23.88
C ALA A 138 -8.58 29.08 -22.61
N SER A 139 -8.74 30.10 -21.75
CA SER A 139 -8.05 30.17 -20.45
C SER A 139 -8.61 29.15 -19.47
N ILE A 140 -9.94 29.01 -19.38
CA ILE A 140 -10.61 28.02 -18.54
C ILE A 140 -10.16 26.61 -18.92
N GLU A 141 -10.20 26.26 -20.20
CA GLU A 141 -9.75 24.98 -20.71
C GLU A 141 -8.29 24.71 -20.35
N ARG A 142 -7.40 25.67 -20.63
CA ARG A 142 -5.98 25.54 -20.34
C ARG A 142 -5.70 25.32 -18.86
N GLN A 143 -6.36 26.07 -17.98
CA GLN A 143 -6.18 25.96 -16.53
C GLN A 143 -6.76 24.65 -15.98
N SER A 144 -7.96 24.23 -16.44
CA SER A 144 -8.55 22.94 -16.07
C SER A 144 -7.68 21.76 -16.54
N ASN A 145 -7.17 21.80 -17.78
CA ASN A 145 -6.31 20.76 -18.33
C ASN A 145 -4.95 20.70 -17.64
N ALA A 146 -4.35 21.87 -17.34
CA ALA A 146 -3.10 21.93 -16.58
C ALA A 146 -3.27 21.36 -15.15
N PHE A 147 -4.39 21.63 -14.50
CA PHE A 147 -4.69 21.08 -13.19
C PHE A 147 -4.92 19.56 -13.25
N ALA A 148 -5.63 19.07 -14.27
CA ALA A 148 -5.83 17.65 -14.49
C ALA A 148 -4.49 16.90 -14.63
N GLU A 149 -3.56 17.41 -15.45
CA GLU A 149 -2.20 16.85 -15.58
C GLU A 149 -1.42 16.92 -14.27
N HIS A 150 -1.55 18.03 -13.52
CA HIS A 150 -0.95 18.14 -12.20
C HIS A 150 -1.47 17.06 -11.25
N VAL A 151 -2.79 16.81 -11.23
CA VAL A 151 -3.38 15.74 -10.41
C VAL A 151 -2.82 14.38 -10.79
N VAL A 152 -2.71 14.05 -12.08
CA VAL A 152 -2.12 12.79 -12.55
C VAL A 152 -0.66 12.65 -12.10
N ALA A 153 0.15 13.69 -12.26
CA ALA A 153 1.54 13.69 -11.82
C ALA A 153 1.66 13.49 -10.29
N GLN A 154 0.83 14.19 -9.52
CA GLN A 154 0.77 14.04 -8.06
C GLN A 154 0.31 12.65 -7.63
N TRP A 155 -0.56 12.01 -8.42
CA TRP A 155 -1.04 10.67 -8.14
C TRP A 155 0.03 9.60 -8.41
N TRP A 156 0.82 9.75 -9.47
CA TRP A 156 2.01 8.90 -9.68
C TRP A 156 3.06 9.10 -8.60
N GLN A 157 3.30 10.33 -8.16
CA GLN A 157 4.20 10.60 -7.03
C GLN A 157 3.71 9.91 -5.75
N LEU A 158 2.40 9.94 -5.49
CA LEU A 158 1.79 9.19 -4.39
C LEU A 158 2.04 7.68 -4.55
N ALA A 159 1.83 7.13 -5.75
CA ALA A 159 2.08 5.71 -6.02
C ALA A 159 3.50 5.29 -5.65
N TRP A 160 4.51 6.03 -6.11
CA TRP A 160 5.92 5.75 -5.80
C TRP A 160 6.24 5.90 -4.31
N THR A 161 5.63 6.89 -3.67
CA THR A 161 5.73 7.06 -2.21
C THR A 161 5.17 5.85 -1.48
N LEU A 162 3.99 5.37 -1.87
CA LEU A 162 3.34 4.21 -1.23
C LEU A 162 4.12 2.91 -1.44
N ILE A 163 4.73 2.72 -2.62
CA ILE A 163 5.59 1.56 -2.87
C ILE A 163 6.80 1.57 -1.93
N GLY A 164 7.55 2.66 -1.89
CA GLY A 164 8.74 2.76 -1.05
C GLY A 164 8.42 2.70 0.44
N LYS A 165 7.38 3.43 0.86
CA LYS A 165 6.99 3.54 2.27
C LYS A 165 6.46 2.23 2.85
N PHE A 166 5.88 1.34 2.04
CA PHE A 166 5.21 0.14 2.53
C PHE A 166 5.70 -1.17 1.90
N SER A 167 6.92 -1.19 1.36
CA SER A 167 7.53 -2.39 0.78
C SER A 167 7.69 -3.50 1.83
N ASP A 168 7.52 -4.75 1.40
CA ASP A 168 7.83 -5.97 2.17
C ASP A 168 7.19 -6.06 3.55
N GLY A 169 6.04 -5.39 3.75
CA GLY A 169 5.36 -5.39 5.03
C GLY A 169 6.03 -4.50 6.10
N TYR A 170 6.91 -3.58 5.70
CA TYR A 170 7.45 -2.53 6.55
C TYR A 170 6.64 -1.22 6.43
N LEU A 171 6.95 -0.29 7.32
CA LEU A 171 6.71 1.14 7.20
C LEU A 171 8.06 1.84 7.22
N THR A 172 8.45 2.40 6.09
CA THR A 172 9.76 3.04 5.89
C THR A 172 9.55 4.53 5.68
N THR A 173 10.05 5.35 6.60
CA THR A 173 10.01 6.82 6.56
C THR A 173 11.39 7.44 6.30
N GLY A 174 12.43 6.61 6.18
CA GLY A 174 13.82 7.00 5.89
C GLY A 174 14.77 5.81 6.01
N GLU A 175 16.08 6.08 5.93
CA GLU A 175 17.15 5.06 5.86
C GLU A 175 17.83 4.75 7.20
N GLY A 176 17.47 5.50 8.26
CA GLY A 176 17.99 5.28 9.61
C GLY A 176 17.31 4.09 10.33
N PRO A 177 17.96 3.50 11.36
CA PRO A 177 17.42 2.34 12.08
C PRO A 177 16.02 2.55 12.71
N GLU A 178 15.72 3.78 13.13
CA GLU A 178 14.42 4.14 13.73
C GLU A 178 13.37 4.55 12.68
N GLN A 179 13.77 4.63 11.41
CA GLN A 179 12.93 5.09 10.31
C GLN A 179 12.33 3.93 9.50
N GLN A 180 12.52 2.69 9.95
CA GLN A 180 11.88 1.51 9.40
C GLN A 180 11.24 0.69 10.52
N ALA A 181 9.93 0.46 10.42
CA ALA A 181 9.16 -0.29 11.40
C ALA A 181 8.49 -1.51 10.76
N SER A 182 8.58 -2.67 11.40
CA SER A 182 7.74 -3.82 11.05
C SER A 182 6.39 -3.69 11.74
N ILE A 183 5.34 -3.37 10.97
CA ILE A 183 4.00 -3.18 11.55
C ILE A 183 3.31 -4.54 11.81
N GLY A 184 3.70 -5.60 11.08
CA GLY A 184 3.11 -6.94 11.21
C GLY A 184 1.60 -7.01 10.93
N TYR A 185 0.98 -8.07 11.45
CA TYR A 185 -0.47 -8.28 11.48
C TYR A 185 -1.07 -7.81 12.82
N PRO A 186 -2.33 -7.36 12.85
CA PRO A 186 -2.98 -7.00 14.11
C PRO A 186 -3.21 -8.23 14.99
N ALA A 187 -3.21 -8.03 16.31
CA ALA A 187 -3.32 -9.11 17.29
C ALA A 187 -4.57 -9.99 17.08
N TRP A 188 -5.73 -9.40 16.76
CA TRP A 188 -6.96 -10.15 16.52
C TRP A 188 -6.83 -11.11 15.32
N TRP A 189 -6.08 -10.74 14.29
CA TRP A 189 -5.87 -11.60 13.12
C TRP A 189 -4.95 -12.75 13.47
N LEU A 190 -3.87 -12.47 14.21
CA LEU A 190 -2.96 -13.50 14.71
C LEU A 190 -3.71 -14.51 15.58
N GLN A 191 -4.56 -14.03 16.51
CA GLN A 191 -5.42 -14.85 17.37
C GLN A 191 -6.43 -15.70 16.58
N ALA A 192 -6.99 -15.15 15.50
CA ALA A 192 -7.96 -15.84 14.66
C ALA A 192 -7.33 -16.82 13.65
N SER A 193 -6.00 -16.75 13.45
CA SER A 193 -5.26 -17.57 12.48
C SER A 193 -4.52 -18.73 13.16
N GLU A 194 -4.02 -19.65 12.35
CA GLU A 194 -3.13 -20.75 12.76
C GLU A 194 -1.82 -20.27 13.42
N PHE A 195 -1.49 -18.98 13.32
CA PHE A 195 -0.39 -18.40 14.09
C PHE A 195 -0.56 -18.64 15.59
N ALA A 196 -1.78 -18.49 16.12
CA ALA A 196 -2.05 -18.65 17.55
C ALA A 196 -1.94 -20.11 18.02
N THR A 197 -2.00 -21.06 17.08
CA THR A 197 -1.91 -22.49 17.39
C THR A 197 -0.56 -23.08 17.01
N TRP A 198 0.35 -22.34 16.37
CA TRP A 198 1.67 -22.84 15.95
C TRP A 198 2.55 -23.26 17.15
N PRO A 199 3.31 -24.37 17.05
CA PRO A 199 3.37 -25.27 15.88
C PRO A 199 2.19 -26.24 15.75
N GLY A 200 1.30 -26.31 16.73
CA GLY A 200 0.18 -27.24 16.74
C GLY A 200 0.64 -28.67 16.46
N ASP A 201 -0.11 -29.39 15.64
CA ASP A 201 0.28 -30.71 15.11
C ASP A 201 1.13 -30.62 13.81
N SER A 202 1.44 -29.40 13.34
CA SER A 202 2.17 -29.19 12.09
C SER A 202 3.68 -29.41 12.23
N PHE A 203 4.22 -29.26 13.45
CA PHE A 203 5.57 -29.69 13.76
C PHE A 203 5.53 -31.12 14.30
N GLN A 204 5.83 -32.07 13.41
CA GLN A 204 6.01 -33.48 13.79
C GLN A 204 7.51 -33.80 13.84
N PRO A 205 8.19 -33.53 14.97
CA PRO A 205 9.62 -33.80 15.08
C PRO A 205 9.86 -35.30 14.92
N LYS A 206 10.93 -35.65 14.20
CA LYS A 206 11.39 -37.06 14.13
C LYS A 206 11.60 -37.57 15.55
N ALA A 207 11.30 -38.86 15.79
CA ALA A 207 11.45 -39.48 17.10
C ALA A 207 12.85 -39.30 17.73
N SER A 208 13.89 -39.16 16.90
CA SER A 208 15.26 -38.86 17.33
C SER A 208 15.44 -37.47 17.95
N MET A 209 14.61 -36.48 17.59
CA MET A 209 14.66 -35.10 18.12
C MET A 209 13.86 -34.91 19.41
N LEU A 210 12.86 -35.76 19.67
CA LEU A 210 12.08 -35.73 20.91
C LEU A 210 12.94 -35.96 22.17
N LYS A 211 14.09 -36.64 22.03
CA LYS A 211 15.04 -36.85 23.13
C LYS A 211 15.85 -35.60 23.50
N THR A 212 15.87 -34.59 22.63
CA THR A 212 16.70 -33.37 22.79
C THR A 212 15.85 -32.13 23.06
N LEU A 213 14.57 -32.15 22.70
CA LEU A 213 13.62 -31.09 23.01
C LEU A 213 13.15 -31.24 24.46
N VAL A 214 13.80 -30.53 25.38
CA VAL A 214 13.30 -30.37 26.75
C VAL A 214 12.00 -29.58 26.67
N GLY A 215 10.90 -30.18 27.12
CA GLY A 215 9.57 -29.58 27.05
C GLY A 215 9.52 -28.28 27.85
N VAL A 216 9.32 -27.16 27.16
CA VAL A 216 8.75 -25.96 27.78
C VAL A 216 7.25 -26.23 27.82
N ASP A 217 6.71 -26.50 29.01
CA ASP A 217 5.26 -26.69 29.13
C ASP A 217 4.50 -25.41 28.76
N SER A 218 3.24 -25.59 28.39
CA SER A 218 2.34 -24.51 27.98
C SER A 218 2.24 -23.40 29.03
N GLU A 219 2.38 -23.72 30.31
CA GLU A 219 2.26 -22.77 31.41
C GLU A 219 3.50 -21.88 31.49
N THR A 220 4.68 -22.45 31.26
CA THR A 220 5.98 -21.77 31.15
C THR A 220 6.00 -20.87 29.92
N ALA A 221 5.51 -21.35 28.77
CA ALA A 221 5.38 -20.55 27.55
C ALA A 221 4.42 -19.36 27.74
N GLN A 222 3.27 -19.57 28.40
CA GLN A 222 2.34 -18.50 28.73
C GLN A 222 2.91 -17.52 29.77
N ASN A 223 3.72 -17.99 30.73
CA ASN A 223 4.39 -17.14 31.70
C ASN A 223 5.48 -16.25 31.07
N PHE A 224 6.18 -16.73 30.03
CA PHE A 224 7.09 -15.88 29.24
C PHE A 224 6.33 -14.77 28.51
N VAL A 225 5.16 -15.05 27.93
CA VAL A 225 4.29 -14.06 27.29
C VAL A 225 3.74 -13.05 28.31
N ARG A 226 3.39 -13.50 29.53
CA ARG A 226 2.96 -12.63 30.64
C ARG A 226 4.10 -11.76 31.19
N GLN A 227 5.32 -12.28 31.31
CA GLN A 227 6.50 -11.48 31.70
C GLN A 227 6.86 -10.44 30.64
N ALA A 228 6.74 -10.77 29.35
CA ALA A 228 6.97 -9.80 28.27
C ALA A 228 5.93 -8.67 28.24
N THR A 229 4.70 -8.93 28.68
CA THR A 229 3.64 -7.91 28.80
C THR A 229 3.72 -7.12 30.12
N ALA A 230 4.25 -7.70 31.20
CA ALA A 230 4.52 -7.02 32.47
C ALA A 230 5.80 -6.14 32.45
N GLY A 231 6.76 -6.43 31.56
CA GLY A 231 8.04 -5.72 31.43
C GLY A 231 7.99 -4.27 30.91
N LYS A 232 6.83 -3.61 30.90
CA LYS A 232 6.69 -2.18 30.58
C LYS A 232 6.96 -1.23 31.76
N SER A 233 7.67 -1.68 32.80
CA SER A 233 8.33 -0.77 33.75
C SER A 233 9.84 -1.04 33.78
N LEU A 234 10.60 -0.02 33.38
CA LEU A 234 12.05 0.01 33.23
C LEU A 234 12.83 -0.58 34.42
N ALA A 235 13.80 -1.46 34.11
CA ALA A 235 15.05 -1.57 34.86
C ALA A 235 16.19 -2.01 33.91
N VAL A 236 17.21 -1.15 33.81
CA VAL A 236 18.47 -1.34 33.09
C VAL A 236 19.28 -2.47 33.76
N GLY A 237 19.79 -3.46 33.01
CA GLY A 237 20.69 -4.47 33.57
C GLY A 237 21.32 -5.48 32.58
N ASN A 238 22.65 -5.38 32.43
CA ASN A 238 23.66 -6.37 31.97
C ASN A 238 23.70 -6.86 30.50
N TYR A 239 24.56 -6.21 29.70
CA TYR A 239 24.91 -6.53 28.30
C TYR A 239 26.02 -7.60 28.10
N SER A 240 26.51 -8.25 29.15
CA SER A 240 27.64 -9.19 29.06
C SER A 240 27.32 -10.45 28.26
N ILE A 241 26.07 -10.94 28.32
CA ILE A 241 25.65 -12.16 27.61
C ILE A 241 25.43 -11.87 26.11
N ALA A 242 24.84 -10.71 25.77
CA ALA A 242 24.57 -10.32 24.39
C ALA A 242 25.86 -10.11 23.58
N ILE A 243 26.90 -9.55 24.19
CA ILE A 243 28.23 -9.38 23.56
C ILE A 243 28.87 -10.75 23.26
N GLY A 244 28.71 -11.74 24.15
CA GLY A 244 29.22 -13.10 23.94
C GLY A 244 28.65 -13.77 22.69
N TRP A 245 27.34 -13.63 22.45
CA TRP A 245 26.69 -14.19 21.26
C TRP A 245 27.14 -13.54 19.94
N VAL A 246 27.38 -12.22 19.95
CA VAL A 246 27.85 -11.48 18.77
C VAL A 246 29.29 -11.89 18.40
N ILE A 247 30.18 -12.01 19.39
CA ILE A 247 31.57 -12.43 19.16
C ILE A 247 31.63 -13.87 18.62
N MET A 248 30.83 -14.78 19.19
CA MET A 248 30.79 -16.16 18.75
C MET A 248 30.24 -16.32 17.32
N GLY A 249 29.23 -15.51 16.94
CA GLY A 249 28.71 -15.44 15.58
C GLY A 249 29.74 -14.94 14.56
N ALA A 250 30.53 -13.93 14.91
CA ALA A 250 31.59 -13.40 14.05
C ALA A 250 32.73 -14.42 13.82
N VAL A 251 33.15 -15.15 14.86
CA VAL A 251 34.19 -16.18 14.76
C VAL A 251 33.73 -17.35 13.88
N LEU A 252 32.48 -17.79 14.03
CA LEU A 252 31.89 -18.84 13.18
C LEU A 252 31.81 -18.40 11.71
N GLY A 253 31.44 -17.15 11.45
CA GLY A 253 31.37 -16.59 10.09
C GLY A 253 32.74 -16.55 9.38
N VAL A 254 33.80 -16.15 10.11
CA VAL A 254 35.17 -16.14 9.56
C VAL A 254 35.67 -17.57 9.29
N GLY A 255 35.38 -18.51 10.19
CA GLY A 255 35.75 -19.93 10.02
C GLY A 255 35.14 -20.58 8.78
N VAL A 256 33.84 -20.35 8.54
CA VAL A 256 33.12 -20.88 7.36
C VAL A 256 33.65 -20.27 6.06
N SER A 257 33.97 -18.97 6.04
CA SER A 257 34.50 -18.28 4.87
C SER A 257 35.93 -18.72 4.51
N ALA A 258 36.77 -18.99 5.53
CA ALA A 258 38.12 -19.56 5.35
C ALA A 258 38.08 -21.00 4.82
N LEU A 259 37.17 -21.83 5.33
CA LEU A 259 36.91 -23.19 4.84
C LEU A 259 36.42 -23.18 3.37
N GLY A 260 35.51 -22.27 3.03
CA GLY A 260 35.03 -22.07 1.66
C GLY A 260 36.15 -21.71 0.68
N LYS A 261 37.05 -20.79 1.04
CA LYS A 261 38.22 -20.42 0.22
C LYS A 261 39.24 -21.56 0.07
N LYS A 262 39.44 -22.38 1.10
CA LYS A 262 40.36 -23.54 1.06
C LYS A 262 39.82 -24.68 0.19
N MET A 263 38.51 -24.92 0.21
CA MET A 263 37.86 -25.93 -0.65
C MET A 263 37.82 -25.51 -2.13
N ARG A 264 37.72 -24.21 -2.42
CA ARG A 264 37.70 -23.67 -3.79
C ARG A 264 39.05 -23.78 -4.54
N ARG A 265 40.15 -24.10 -3.85
CA ARG A 265 41.50 -24.30 -4.43
C ARG A 265 41.80 -25.71 -4.94
N ARG A 266 40.88 -26.68 -4.80
CA ARG A 266 41.08 -28.07 -5.28
C ARG A 266 39.90 -28.57 -6.10
N ARG A 267 39.83 -28.14 -7.36
CA ARG A 267 39.26 -28.87 -8.52
C ARG A 267 39.34 -27.96 -9.74
N GLY A 268 40.43 -28.08 -10.49
CA GLY A 268 40.49 -27.56 -11.85
C GLY A 268 39.58 -28.40 -12.74
N TYR A 269 38.69 -27.73 -13.48
CA TYR A 269 37.89 -28.39 -14.52
C TYR A 269 38.77 -28.67 -15.74
N LYS A 270 38.77 -29.91 -16.24
CA LYS A 270 39.27 -30.23 -17.58
C LYS A 270 38.17 -29.89 -18.59
N VAL A 271 38.55 -29.23 -19.68
CA VAL A 271 37.70 -28.97 -20.85
C VAL A 271 37.56 -30.27 -21.66
N VAL A 272 36.33 -30.62 -22.00
CA VAL A 272 36.03 -31.71 -22.94
C VAL A 272 35.98 -31.11 -24.36
N LYS A 273 36.74 -31.70 -25.28
CA LYS A 273 36.70 -31.42 -26.73
C LYS A 273 35.45 -31.99 -27.35
#